data_AF-A0A8T1V431-F1
#
_entry.id   AF-A0A8T1V431-F1
#
_cell.length_a   1.000
_cell.length_b   1.000
_cell.length_c   1.000
_cell.angle_alpha   90.00
_cell.angle_beta   90.00
_cell.angle_gamma   90.00
#
_symmetry.space_group_name_H-M   'P 1'
#
loop_
_entity.id
_entity.type
_entity.pdbx_description
1 polymer ?
#
loop_
_entity_poly.entity_id
_entity_poly.type
_entity_poly.pdbx_seq_one_letter_code
_entity_poly.pdbx_strand_id
1 'polypeptide(L)'
;MDASEATSPRQVELQLQEQEQQQEEQEQQQEQQEQEQQEQVQQQEQQPEPPASQFACKKCRCVLFSSAQLTPHAPEQHQISTRRKLKDLKHHVGGGVACSSYFVEETLPWMDEALLAEGKIHCPKCQSRLGALQWSGSQCSCGTWVTPSIKVTKSRVDAVFRQRNADIVTGVVLPKAVEGDAAETALGREK
;
A
#
# COMPACT_ATOMS: atom_id res chain seq x y z
N MET A 1 16.89 -54.03 51.74
CA MET A 1 15.96 -54.92 51.02
C MET A 1 14.61 -54.28 51.19
N ASP A 2 14.21 -53.43 50.25
CA ASP A 2 12.91 -52.78 50.27
C ASP A 2 12.28 -52.94 48.88
N ALA A 3 11.00 -53.28 48.89
CA ALA A 3 10.33 -53.99 47.82
C ALA A 3 10.11 -53.10 46.60
N SER A 4 10.51 -53.58 45.42
CA SER A 4 10.09 -53.00 44.15
C SER A 4 8.56 -53.12 44.06
N GLU A 5 7.86 -52.01 44.26
CA GLU A 5 6.41 -51.91 44.20
C GLU A 5 5.96 -52.23 42.77
N ALA A 6 5.47 -53.45 42.55
CA ALA A 6 4.95 -53.89 41.27
C ALA A 6 3.61 -53.19 41.02
N THR A 7 3.63 -52.09 40.25
CA THR A 7 2.43 -51.39 39.79
C THR A 7 1.46 -52.39 39.14
N SER A 8 0.22 -52.42 39.62
CA SER A 8 -0.80 -53.34 39.11
C SER A 8 -1.04 -53.07 37.62
N PRO A 9 -1.27 -54.09 36.77
CA PRO A 9 -1.53 -53.90 35.33
C PRO A 9 -2.67 -52.92 35.06
N ARG A 10 -3.67 -52.84 35.95
CA ARG A 10 -4.75 -51.84 35.87
C ARG A 10 -4.29 -50.39 36.10
N GLN A 11 -3.28 -50.19 36.93
CA GLN A 11 -2.76 -48.86 37.24
C GLN A 11 -1.89 -48.33 36.08
N VAL A 12 -1.16 -49.22 35.39
CA VAL A 12 -0.43 -48.88 34.16
C VAL A 12 -1.40 -48.49 33.03
N GLU A 13 -2.52 -49.22 32.89
CA GLU A 13 -3.54 -48.95 31.87
C GLU A 13 -4.24 -47.59 32.09
N LEU A 14 -4.56 -47.25 33.33
CA LEU A 14 -5.11 -45.92 33.68
C LEU A 14 -4.11 -44.80 33.37
N GLN A 15 -2.83 -45.01 33.70
CA GLN A 15 -1.79 -44.02 33.49
C GLN A 15 -1.49 -43.78 32.00
N LEU A 16 -1.63 -44.82 31.15
CA LEU A 16 -1.60 -44.68 29.70
C LEU A 16 -2.82 -43.91 29.17
N GLN A 17 -4.03 -44.21 29.66
CA GLN A 17 -5.24 -43.48 29.27
C GLN A 17 -5.17 -41.99 29.66
N GLU A 18 -4.62 -41.66 30.83
CA GLU A 18 -4.39 -40.27 31.25
C GLU A 18 -3.34 -39.57 30.35
N GLN A 19 -2.31 -40.30 29.91
CA GLN A 19 -1.28 -39.77 29.02
C GLN A 19 -1.81 -39.53 27.60
N GLU A 20 -2.66 -40.43 27.09
CA GLU A 20 -3.35 -40.28 25.79
C GLU A 20 -4.31 -39.08 25.81
N GLN A 21 -5.11 -38.93 26.87
CA GLN A 21 -6.00 -37.77 27.03
C GLN A 21 -5.22 -36.45 27.08
N GLN A 22 -4.12 -36.39 27.83
CA GLN A 22 -3.26 -35.21 27.89
C GLN A 22 -2.60 -34.89 26.55
N GLN A 23 -2.31 -35.90 25.73
CA GLN A 23 -1.75 -35.72 24.39
C GLN A 23 -2.81 -35.16 23.43
N GLU A 24 -4.03 -35.72 23.44
CA GLU A 24 -5.15 -35.23 22.63
C GLU A 24 -5.53 -33.78 22.99
N GLU A 25 -5.52 -33.42 24.28
CA GLU A 25 -5.78 -32.06 24.74
C GLU A 25 -4.71 -31.06 24.28
N GLN A 26 -3.44 -31.49 24.23
CA GLN A 26 -2.34 -30.66 23.73
C GLN A 26 -2.43 -30.46 22.21
N GLU A 27 -2.76 -31.51 21.45
CA GLU A 27 -2.95 -31.43 20.00
C GLU A 27 -4.10 -30.47 19.65
N GLN A 28 -5.24 -30.57 20.34
CA GLN A 28 -6.38 -29.65 20.15
C GLN A 28 -6.04 -28.19 20.49
N GLN A 29 -5.25 -27.96 21.55
CA GLN A 29 -4.79 -26.60 21.90
C GLN A 29 -3.84 -26.04 20.85
N GLN A 30 -2.96 -26.86 20.29
CA GLN A 30 -2.04 -26.45 19.24
C GLN A 30 -2.80 -26.11 17.94
N GLU A 31 -3.76 -26.95 17.53
CA GLU A 31 -4.60 -26.68 16.35
C GLU A 31 -5.43 -25.39 16.51
N GLN A 32 -5.97 -25.13 17.69
CA GLN A 32 -6.68 -23.87 17.98
C GLN A 32 -5.75 -22.66 17.88
N GLN A 33 -4.54 -22.73 18.46
CA GLN A 33 -3.56 -21.64 18.34
C GLN A 33 -3.13 -21.39 16.90
N GLU A 34 -2.96 -22.45 16.10
CA GLU A 34 -2.61 -22.32 14.68
C GLU A 34 -3.76 -21.68 13.88
N GLN A 35 -5.02 -22.04 14.16
CA GLN A 35 -6.19 -21.42 13.54
C GLN A 35 -6.33 -19.95 13.92
N GLU A 36 -6.22 -19.60 15.20
CA GLU A 36 -6.26 -18.20 15.66
C GLU A 36 -5.14 -17.36 15.02
N GLN A 37 -3.94 -17.93 14.89
CA GLN A 37 -2.81 -17.27 14.26
C GLN A 37 -3.04 -17.06 12.75
N GLN A 38 -3.63 -18.04 12.05
CA GLN A 38 -4.02 -17.90 10.64
C GLN A 38 -5.14 -16.85 10.44
N GLU A 39 -6.14 -16.81 11.32
CA GLU A 39 -7.20 -15.79 11.28
C GLU A 39 -6.65 -14.38 11.53
N GLN A 40 -5.69 -14.22 12.45
CA GLN A 40 -5.02 -12.93 12.69
C GLN A 40 -4.23 -12.46 11.46
N VAL A 41 -3.53 -13.36 10.76
CA VAL A 41 -2.80 -13.02 9.53
C VAL A 41 -3.77 -12.60 8.42
N GLN A 42 -4.86 -13.35 8.21
CA GLN A 42 -5.86 -13.00 7.19
C GLN A 42 -6.54 -11.65 7.47
N GLN A 43 -6.80 -11.31 8.74
CA GLN A 43 -7.41 -10.03 9.11
C GLN A 43 -6.46 -8.84 8.93
N GLN A 44 -5.14 -9.03 9.08
CA GLN A 44 -4.16 -7.98 8.78
C GLN A 44 -4.08 -7.68 7.28
N GLU A 45 -4.26 -8.66 6.41
CA GLU A 45 -4.22 -8.47 4.95
C GLU A 45 -5.49 -7.83 4.36
N GLN A 46 -6.61 -7.80 5.12
CA GLN A 46 -7.92 -7.28 4.67
C GLN A 46 -8.24 -5.85 5.13
N GLN A 47 -7.29 -5.13 5.73
CA GLN A 47 -7.47 -3.68 5.95
C GLN A 47 -7.71 -3.01 4.57
N PRO A 48 -8.79 -2.22 4.39
CA PRO A 48 -8.94 -1.42 3.19
C PRO A 48 -7.87 -0.32 3.24
N GLU A 49 -6.70 -0.65 2.69
CA GLU A 49 -5.62 0.28 2.41
C GLU A 49 -6.24 1.56 1.83
N PRO A 50 -5.98 2.74 2.44
CA PRO A 50 -6.53 4.00 1.94
C PRO A 50 -6.25 4.07 0.44
N PRO A 51 -7.22 4.48 -0.40
CA PRO A 51 -7.19 4.26 -1.84
C PRO A 51 -5.80 4.58 -2.39
N ALA A 52 -5.04 3.52 -2.70
CA ALA A 52 -3.60 3.62 -2.89
C ALA A 52 -3.33 4.66 -3.97
N SER A 53 -2.84 5.82 -3.53
CA SER A 53 -2.50 6.90 -4.43
C SER A 53 -1.26 6.44 -5.16
N GLN A 54 -1.41 6.13 -6.44
CA GLN A 54 -0.30 5.74 -7.29
C GLN A 54 0.43 7.01 -7.70
N PHE A 55 1.73 6.92 -7.91
CA PHE A 55 2.54 8.04 -8.37
C PHE A 55 3.03 7.73 -9.76
N ALA A 56 2.69 8.61 -10.70
CA ALA A 56 3.04 8.47 -12.10
C ALA A 56 4.07 9.52 -12.50
N CYS A 57 4.94 9.17 -13.43
CA CYS A 57 5.86 10.13 -14.04
C CYS A 57 5.07 11.28 -14.68
N LYS A 58 5.40 12.52 -14.34
CA LYS A 58 4.73 13.72 -14.86
C LYS A 58 4.83 13.86 -16.38
N LYS A 59 5.93 13.39 -16.99
CA LYS A 59 6.21 13.50 -18.43
C LYS A 59 5.43 12.47 -19.26
N CYS A 60 5.36 11.21 -18.83
CA CYS A 60 4.86 10.10 -19.66
C CYS A 60 3.71 9.30 -19.03
N ARG A 61 3.29 9.68 -17.81
CA ARG A 61 2.23 9.05 -17.02
C ARG A 61 2.43 7.56 -16.72
N CYS A 62 3.65 7.04 -16.87
CA CYS A 62 4.02 5.70 -16.40
C CYS A 62 3.94 5.66 -14.87
N VAL A 63 3.21 4.69 -14.33
CA VAL A 63 3.10 4.45 -12.88
C VAL A 63 4.44 3.92 -12.36
N LEU A 64 4.92 4.51 -11.28
CA LEU A 64 6.26 4.26 -10.73
C LEU A 64 6.19 3.56 -9.37
N PHE A 65 5.35 4.05 -8.45
CA PHE A 65 5.21 3.51 -7.10
C PHE A 65 3.84 3.84 -6.51
N SER A 66 3.48 3.16 -5.43
CA SER A 66 2.27 3.44 -4.64
C SER A 66 2.60 4.17 -3.34
N SER A 67 1.57 4.70 -2.67
CA SER A 67 1.70 5.27 -1.33
C SER A 67 2.25 4.29 -0.29
N ALA A 68 2.02 2.98 -0.46
CA ALA A 68 2.51 1.95 0.45
C ALA A 68 4.05 1.81 0.42
N GLN A 69 4.69 2.22 -0.67
CA GLN A 69 6.14 2.12 -0.84
C GLN A 69 6.87 3.37 -0.33
N LEU A 70 6.14 4.32 0.26
CA LEU A 70 6.70 5.57 0.77
C LEU A 70 7.04 5.48 2.24
N THR A 71 8.25 5.89 2.61
CA THR A 71 8.65 6.06 4.01
C THR A 71 8.26 7.46 4.49
N PRO A 72 7.28 7.60 5.40
CA PRO A 72 7.01 8.88 6.04
C PRO A 72 8.15 9.26 6.99
N HIS A 73 8.41 10.55 7.14
CA HIS A 73 9.30 11.05 8.17
C HIS A 73 8.70 12.31 8.79
N ALA A 74 8.88 12.47 10.10
CA ALA A 74 8.42 13.68 10.79
C ALA A 74 9.34 14.86 10.42
N PRO A 75 8.80 16.08 10.23
CA PRO A 75 9.62 17.26 9.96
C PRO A 75 10.50 17.63 11.17
N GLU A 76 11.60 18.34 10.92
CA GLU A 76 12.49 18.96 11.92
C GLU A 76 13.15 18.01 12.94
N GLN A 77 13.20 16.70 12.68
CA GLN A 77 13.87 15.75 13.58
C GLN A 77 15.38 16.02 13.74
N HIS A 78 15.99 16.72 12.79
CA HIS A 78 17.41 17.05 12.81
C HIS A 78 17.66 18.51 12.39
N GLN A 79 18.74 19.09 12.91
CA GLN A 79 19.09 20.49 12.65
C GLN A 79 19.35 20.75 11.16
N ILE A 80 18.58 21.67 10.58
CA ILE A 80 18.79 22.18 9.23
C ILE A 80 20.02 23.09 9.22
N SER A 81 20.89 22.99 8.20
CA SER A 81 22.01 23.92 8.09
C SER A 81 21.51 25.38 8.05
N THR A 82 22.20 26.27 8.76
CA THR A 82 21.83 27.69 8.91
C THR A 82 21.62 28.40 7.57
N ARG A 83 22.37 28.00 6.53
CA ARG A 83 22.22 28.51 5.15
C ARG A 83 20.84 28.19 4.55
N ARG A 84 20.30 26.98 4.79
CA ARG A 84 18.97 26.60 4.27
C ARG A 84 17.87 27.27 5.09
N LYS A 85 18.02 27.32 6.41
CA LYS A 85 17.10 28.02 7.32
C LYS A 85 16.84 29.47 6.89
N LEU A 86 17.88 30.23 6.50
CA LEU A 86 17.71 31.61 6.00
C LEU A 86 16.91 31.70 4.69
N LYS A 87 17.01 30.70 3.81
CA LYS A 87 16.31 30.68 2.52
C LYS A 87 14.83 30.29 2.68
N ASP A 88 14.56 29.42 3.65
CA ASP A 88 13.21 28.92 3.98
C ASP A 88 12.43 29.96 4.81
N LEU A 89 13.08 30.69 5.71
CA LEU A 89 12.48 31.82 6.46
C LEU A 89 11.90 32.92 5.56
N LYS A 90 12.43 33.08 4.34
CA LYS A 90 11.93 34.06 3.38
C LYS A 90 10.61 33.64 2.70
N HIS A 91 10.27 32.34 2.75
CA HIS A 91 9.13 31.77 2.03
C HIS A 91 8.06 31.14 2.95
N HIS A 92 8.34 30.93 4.23
CA HIS A 92 7.43 30.24 5.15
C HIS A 92 7.23 31.04 6.45
N VAL A 93 6.14 31.82 6.50
CA VAL A 93 5.62 32.46 7.71
C VAL A 93 4.60 31.51 8.35
N GLY A 94 4.98 30.82 9.43
CA GLY A 94 4.02 30.28 10.41
C GLY A 94 3.43 28.88 10.21
N GLY A 95 3.93 28.05 9.29
CA GLY A 95 3.47 26.66 9.13
C GLY A 95 4.62 25.71 8.81
N GLY A 96 4.60 24.49 9.36
CA GLY A 96 5.67 23.49 9.20
C GLY A 96 6.10 23.27 7.74
N VAL A 97 7.38 22.97 7.53
CA VAL A 97 7.97 22.85 6.19
C VAL A 97 7.43 21.59 5.48
N ALA A 98 6.62 21.78 4.45
CA ALA A 98 6.19 20.69 3.59
C ALA A 98 7.38 20.12 2.77
N CYS A 99 7.59 18.80 2.84
CA CYS A 99 8.71 18.16 2.15
C CYS A 99 8.58 18.30 0.62
N SER A 100 9.68 18.61 -0.09
CA SER A 100 9.70 18.74 -1.56
C SER A 100 9.90 17.40 -2.30
N SER A 101 10.14 16.32 -1.56
CA SER A 101 10.48 15.01 -2.10
C SER A 101 9.71 13.92 -1.36
N TYR A 102 9.43 12.83 -2.08
CA TYR A 102 9.02 11.54 -1.52
C TYR A 102 10.27 10.69 -1.28
N PHE A 103 10.24 9.84 -0.27
CA PHE A 103 11.28 8.86 0.01
C PHE A 103 10.66 7.47 -0.12
N VAL A 104 11.30 6.61 -0.89
CA VAL A 104 10.89 5.22 -1.08
C VAL A 104 11.69 4.36 -0.12
N GLU A 105 11.05 3.38 0.50
CA GLU A 105 11.67 2.51 1.49
C GLU A 105 12.75 1.61 0.87
N GLU A 106 12.38 0.93 -0.21
CA GLU A 106 13.23 -0.02 -0.92
C GLU A 106 13.39 0.35 -2.40
N THR A 107 14.46 -0.15 -3.02
CA THR A 107 14.67 -0.01 -4.46
C THR A 107 13.62 -0.82 -5.20
N LEU A 108 12.97 -0.21 -6.20
CA LEU A 108 11.90 -0.86 -6.96
C LEU A 108 12.47 -1.64 -8.15
N PRO A 109 11.81 -2.71 -8.64
CA PRO A 109 12.33 -3.55 -9.72
C PRO A 109 12.64 -2.81 -11.03
N TRP A 110 12.03 -1.65 -11.27
CA TRP A 110 12.27 -0.84 -12.46
C TRP A 110 13.45 0.13 -12.30
N MET A 111 13.99 0.30 -11.09
CA MET A 111 15.15 1.15 -10.84
C MET A 111 16.40 0.40 -11.31
N ASP A 112 16.96 0.84 -12.43
CA ASP A 112 18.17 0.26 -13.01
C ASP A 112 19.37 0.40 -12.06
N GLU A 113 19.90 -0.74 -11.60
CA GLU A 113 21.04 -0.84 -10.68
C GLU A 113 22.27 -0.09 -11.20
N ALA A 114 22.51 -0.08 -12.52
CA ALA A 114 23.64 0.62 -13.12
C ALA A 114 23.50 2.15 -12.98
N LEU A 115 22.29 2.69 -13.15
CA LEU A 115 21.99 4.12 -12.97
C LEU A 115 21.92 4.52 -11.48
N LEU A 116 21.54 3.57 -10.61
CA LEU A 116 21.57 3.75 -9.16
C LEU A 116 23.01 3.87 -8.62
N ALA A 117 24.00 3.25 -9.27
CA ALA A 117 25.41 3.44 -8.93
C ALA A 117 25.87 4.90 -9.14
N GLU A 118 25.30 5.63 -10.11
CA GLU A 118 25.50 7.07 -10.26
C GLU A 118 24.64 7.92 -9.30
N GLY A 119 23.77 7.28 -8.52
CA GLY A 119 22.85 7.94 -7.60
C GLY A 119 21.72 8.70 -8.30
N LYS A 120 21.37 8.39 -9.56
CA LYS A 120 20.29 9.08 -10.30
C LYS A 120 19.13 8.12 -10.61
N ILE A 121 17.91 8.57 -10.35
CA ILE A 121 16.70 7.79 -10.65
C ILE A 121 16.03 8.37 -11.89
N HIS A 122 15.85 7.54 -12.92
CA HIS A 122 15.23 7.89 -14.20
C HIS A 122 13.94 7.12 -14.43
N CYS A 123 12.99 7.71 -15.15
CA CYS A 123 11.77 7.02 -15.53
C CYS A 123 12.07 5.90 -16.54
N PRO A 124 11.59 4.66 -16.33
CA PRO A 124 11.90 3.53 -17.21
C PRO A 124 11.35 3.73 -18.63
N LYS A 125 10.23 4.45 -18.78
CA LYS A 125 9.57 4.69 -20.07
C LYS A 125 10.15 5.84 -20.88
N CYS A 126 10.48 6.96 -20.24
CA CYS A 126 10.84 8.20 -20.95
C CYS A 126 12.21 8.78 -20.56
N GLN A 127 12.94 8.09 -19.69
CA GLN A 127 14.28 8.42 -19.22
C GLN A 127 14.42 9.82 -18.58
N SER A 128 13.29 10.46 -18.23
CA SER A 128 13.33 11.72 -17.49
C SER A 128 13.84 11.49 -16.08
N ARG A 129 14.75 12.35 -15.59
CA ARG A 129 15.21 12.30 -14.20
C ARG A 129 14.05 12.54 -13.23
N LEU A 130 13.80 11.60 -12.34
CA LEU A 130 12.77 11.64 -11.30
C LEU A 130 13.36 12.05 -9.95
N GLY A 131 14.59 11.61 -9.68
CA GLY A 131 15.12 11.60 -8.34
C GLY A 131 16.62 11.31 -8.25
N ALA A 132 17.02 10.87 -7.07
CA ALA A 132 18.38 10.45 -6.76
C ALA A 132 18.36 9.36 -5.68
N LEU A 133 19.38 8.49 -5.71
CA LEU A 133 19.66 7.54 -4.65
C LEU A 133 20.96 7.95 -3.96
N GLN A 134 20.98 7.94 -2.63
CA GLN A 134 22.19 8.13 -1.84
C GLN A 134 22.19 7.13 -0.69
N TRP A 135 23.08 6.15 -0.74
CA TRP A 135 23.15 5.06 0.25
C TRP A 135 23.50 5.55 1.64
N SER A 136 24.37 6.56 1.75
CA SER A 136 24.70 7.22 3.03
C SER A 136 23.56 8.08 3.60
N GLY A 137 22.47 8.23 2.85
CA GLY A 137 21.35 9.07 3.21
C GLY A 137 21.49 10.52 2.75
N SER A 138 20.42 11.30 2.94
CA SER A 138 20.45 12.74 2.65
C SER A 138 19.45 13.51 3.51
N GLN A 139 19.72 14.80 3.71
CA GLN A 139 18.82 15.69 4.43
C GLN A 139 17.64 16.11 3.54
N CYS A 140 16.41 15.84 4.00
CA CYS A 140 15.17 16.34 3.43
C CYS A 140 15.04 17.86 3.62
N SER A 141 14.18 18.51 2.82
CA SER A 141 13.89 19.95 2.97
C SER A 141 13.28 20.31 4.33
N CYS A 142 12.65 19.36 5.02
CA CYS A 142 12.16 19.55 6.39
C CYS A 142 13.24 19.39 7.46
N GLY A 143 14.49 19.07 7.08
CA GLY A 143 15.62 18.93 8.00
C GLY A 143 15.96 17.52 8.44
N THR A 144 15.02 16.60 8.32
CA THR A 144 15.22 15.20 8.71
C THR A 144 16.24 14.51 7.80
N TRP A 145 17.14 13.74 8.40
CA TRP A 145 18.07 12.87 7.69
C TRP A 145 17.38 11.54 7.38
N VAL A 146 17.39 11.12 6.12
CA VAL A 146 16.75 9.87 5.67
C VAL A 146 17.82 8.96 5.09
N THR A 147 17.87 7.70 5.56
CA THR A 147 18.82 6.66 5.12
C THR A 147 18.10 5.31 4.98
N PRO A 148 18.24 4.59 3.84
CA PRO A 148 18.84 5.07 2.59
C PRO A 148 18.00 6.20 1.99
N SER A 149 18.64 7.11 1.25
CA SER A 149 17.92 8.24 0.64
C SER A 149 17.52 7.90 -0.79
N ILE A 150 16.43 7.16 -0.97
CA ILE A 150 15.79 6.93 -2.27
C ILE A 150 14.77 8.04 -2.54
N LYS A 151 15.24 9.19 -3.02
CA LYS A 151 14.43 10.41 -3.13
C LYS A 151 13.81 10.57 -4.52
N VAL A 152 12.49 10.74 -4.57
CA VAL A 152 11.75 11.15 -5.77
C VAL A 152 11.24 12.58 -5.61
N THR A 153 11.46 13.43 -6.61
CA THR A 153 11.08 14.85 -6.53
C THR A 153 9.58 15.01 -6.81
N LYS A 154 8.83 15.67 -5.90
CA LYS A 154 7.38 15.86 -6.06
C LYS A 154 7.00 16.57 -7.37
N SER A 155 7.83 17.49 -7.85
CA SER A 155 7.57 18.19 -9.12
C SER A 155 7.70 17.33 -10.37
N ARG A 156 8.26 16.11 -10.26
CA ARG A 156 8.51 15.18 -11.38
C ARG A 156 7.49 14.03 -11.44
N VAL A 157 6.63 13.91 -10.44
CA VAL A 157 5.60 12.87 -10.34
C VAL A 157 4.25 13.49 -9.97
N ASP A 158 3.17 12.88 -10.46
CA ASP A 158 1.81 13.28 -10.10
C ASP A 158 1.12 12.11 -9.38
N ALA A 159 0.34 12.41 -8.35
CA ALA A 159 -0.53 11.43 -7.71
C ALA A 159 -1.72 11.13 -8.62
N VAL A 160 -2.00 9.85 -8.86
CA VAL A 160 -3.14 9.36 -9.63
C VAL A 160 -3.96 8.43 -8.74
N PHE A 161 -5.26 8.67 -8.72
CA PHE A 161 -6.21 7.82 -8.00
C PHE A 161 -6.70 6.75 -8.96
N ARG A 162 -6.65 5.48 -8.54
CA ARG A 162 -7.34 4.41 -9.26
C ARG A 162 -8.85 4.65 -9.15
N GLN A 163 -9.44 5.32 -10.14
CA GLN A 163 -10.88 5.27 -10.33
C GLN A 163 -11.21 3.84 -10.78
N ARG A 164 -11.91 3.08 -9.92
CA ARG A 164 -12.56 1.85 -10.36
C ARG A 164 -13.66 2.29 -11.33
N ASN A 165 -13.52 1.99 -12.61
CA ASN A 165 -14.45 2.36 -13.68
C ASN A 165 -15.84 1.68 -13.58
N ALA A 166 -16.34 1.34 -12.39
CA ALA A 166 -17.58 0.58 -12.22
C ALA A 166 -18.84 1.36 -12.64
N ASP A 167 -18.83 2.70 -12.65
CA ASP A 167 -20.05 3.52 -12.84
C ASP A 167 -20.02 4.49 -14.03
N ILE A 168 -19.09 4.37 -14.97
CA ILE A 168 -19.04 5.31 -16.13
C ILE A 168 -20.12 4.97 -17.18
N VAL A 169 -20.68 3.76 -17.20
CA VAL A 169 -21.60 3.30 -18.28
C VAL A 169 -23.09 3.58 -18.01
N THR A 170 -23.49 4.02 -16.81
CA THR A 170 -24.92 4.25 -16.50
C THR A 170 -25.48 5.61 -16.97
N GLY A 171 -24.72 6.37 -17.76
CA GLY A 171 -25.05 7.76 -18.13
C GLY A 171 -25.64 8.00 -19.52
N VAL A 172 -25.99 6.98 -20.31
CA VAL A 172 -26.69 7.18 -21.60
C VAL A 172 -28.09 6.57 -21.52
N VAL A 173 -29.04 7.33 -20.98
CA VAL A 173 -30.47 7.05 -21.16
C VAL A 173 -30.79 7.34 -22.62
N LEU A 174 -30.92 6.28 -23.42
CA LEU A 174 -31.47 6.34 -24.76
C LEU A 174 -32.97 6.69 -24.64
N PRO A 175 -33.46 7.84 -25.16
CA PRO A 175 -34.90 8.08 -25.17
C PRO A 175 -35.56 7.07 -26.11
N LYS A 176 -36.40 6.22 -25.52
CA LYS A 176 -37.22 5.22 -26.20
C LYS A 176 -38.24 5.95 -27.09
N ALA A 177 -37.97 6.02 -28.40
CA ALA A 177 -38.99 6.36 -29.38
C ALA A 177 -39.98 5.20 -29.47
N VAL A 178 -41.25 5.51 -29.22
CA VAL A 178 -42.39 4.60 -29.30
C VAL A 178 -42.73 4.40 -30.77
N GLU A 179 -42.78 3.15 -31.24
CA GLU A 179 -43.32 2.77 -32.55
C GLU A 179 -44.68 2.07 -32.42
N GLY A 180 -45.57 2.41 -33.36
CA GLY A 180 -46.73 1.63 -33.78
C GLY A 180 -48.09 2.22 -33.34
N ASP A 181 -49.12 2.29 -34.17
CA ASP A 181 -49.30 2.01 -35.61
C ASP A 181 -50.66 2.59 -36.04
N ALA A 182 -50.85 2.71 -37.35
CA ALA A 182 -51.92 3.35 -38.10
C ALA A 182 -53.36 2.82 -37.93
N ALA A 183 -54.33 3.66 -38.32
CA ALA A 183 -55.49 3.38 -39.19
C ALA A 183 -56.61 4.40 -38.93
N GLU A 184 -57.54 4.76 -39.81
CA GLU A 184 -57.67 4.84 -41.26
C GLU A 184 -58.99 5.63 -41.48
N THR A 185 -58.97 6.57 -42.44
CA THR A 185 -60.06 7.07 -43.31
C THR A 185 -61.53 7.06 -42.86
N ALA A 186 -62.19 8.24 -42.91
CA ALA A 186 -63.54 8.37 -43.50
C ALA A 186 -63.92 9.83 -43.87
N LEU A 187 -64.27 9.98 -45.16
CA LEU A 187 -65.09 10.95 -45.91
C LEU A 187 -65.66 12.23 -45.23
N GLY A 188 -65.68 13.32 -46.02
CA GLY A 188 -66.73 14.34 -45.94
C GLY A 188 -66.50 15.57 -46.83
N ARG A 189 -67.19 15.62 -47.97
CA ARG A 189 -67.22 16.69 -48.99
C ARG A 189 -68.25 17.78 -48.59
N GLU A 190 -68.20 18.91 -49.32
CA GLU A 190 -69.19 20.02 -49.47
C GLU A 190 -69.35 21.00 -48.28
N LYS A 191 -69.32 22.33 -48.44
CA LYS A 191 -69.75 23.20 -49.53
C LYS A 191 -69.03 24.56 -49.44
#